data_AF-A0A0H5ALD2-F1
#
_entry.id   AF-A0A0H5ALD2-F1
#
_cell.length_a   1.000
_cell.length_b   1.000
_cell.length_c   1.000
_cell.angle_alpha   90.00
_cell.angle_beta   90.00
_cell.angle_gamma   90.00
#
_symmetry.space_group_name_H-M   'P 1'
#
loop_
_entity.id
_entity.type
_entity.pdbx_description
1 polymer ?
#
loop_
_entity_poly.entity_id
_entity_poly.type
_entity_poly.pdbx_seq_one_letter_code
_entity_poly.pdbx_strand_id
1 'polypeptide(L)'
;MLLYSYSNLYDFFNAKKISIKMLNKVNENLYPIILAYVSASQKNWENVIFLLSKKISMFTKEELKKYEPQLLLAKSYRHLKRYNEAHNMLVAFEKHTKDCSRCRIEISHLAYERADYKKCIDQLNKVFKFSLEYLPEESKRKYIESKNKLQK
;
A
#
# COMPACT_ATOMS: atom_id res chain seq x y z
N MET A 1 2.40 -6.11 9.84
CA MET A 1 3.76 -5.79 10.33
C MET A 1 3.74 -4.42 11.01
N LEU A 2 4.30 -4.24 12.21
CA LEU A 2 4.25 -2.97 12.95
C LEU A 2 4.86 -1.79 12.17
N LEU A 3 5.94 -2.06 11.42
CA LEU A 3 6.60 -1.08 10.56
C LEU A 3 5.66 -0.51 9.47
N TYR A 4 4.75 -1.32 8.92
CA TYR A 4 3.72 -0.86 7.97
C TYR A 4 2.77 0.15 8.64
N SER A 5 2.38 -0.08 9.89
CA SER A 5 1.49 0.83 10.62
C SER A 5 2.14 2.19 10.82
N TYR A 6 3.39 2.24 11.31
CA TYR A 6 4.12 3.51 11.46
C TYR A 6 4.36 4.22 10.13
N SER A 7 4.61 3.46 9.07
CA SER A 7 4.73 4.02 7.72
C SER A 7 3.44 4.70 7.25
N ASN A 8 2.27 4.12 7.53
CA ASN A 8 0.99 4.74 7.20
C ASN A 8 0.61 5.93 8.07
N LEU A 9 1.06 5.94 9.33
CA LEU A 9 0.87 7.07 10.24
C LEU A 9 1.87 8.21 9.99
N TYR A 10 2.82 8.04 9.07
CA TYR A 10 3.93 8.96 8.84
C TYR A 10 4.77 9.21 10.09
N ASP A 11 4.89 8.19 10.93
CA ASP A 11 5.64 8.22 12.18
C ASP A 11 7.08 7.73 11.94
N PHE A 12 7.93 8.64 11.49
CA PHE A 12 9.32 8.33 11.16
C PHE A 12 10.12 7.86 12.37
N PHE A 13 9.91 8.46 13.54
CA PHE A 13 10.69 8.13 14.74
C PHE A 13 10.47 6.66 15.14
N ASN A 14 9.21 6.23 15.22
CA ASN A 14 8.91 4.85 15.57
C ASN A 14 9.21 3.88 14.42
N ALA A 15 9.02 4.29 13.16
CA ALA A 15 9.43 3.49 12.00
C ALA A 15 10.94 3.20 12.02
N LYS A 16 11.78 4.22 12.26
CA LYS A 16 13.24 4.07 12.36
C LYS A 16 13.66 3.21 13.55
N LYS A 17 13.03 3.38 14.71
CA LYS A 17 13.32 2.57 15.90
C LYS A 17 13.03 1.08 15.66
N ILE A 18 11.90 0.77 15.02
CA ILE A 18 11.55 -0.63 14.70
C ILE A 18 12.40 -1.18 13.56
N SER A 19 12.75 -0.37 12.56
CA SER A 19 13.57 -0.83 11.43
C SER A 19 14.92 -1.34 11.90
N ILE A 20 15.60 -0.66 12.83
CA ILE A 20 16.89 -1.11 13.40
C ILE A 20 16.76 -2.51 14.00
N LYS A 21 15.70 -2.75 14.79
CA LYS A 21 15.46 -4.07 15.40
C LYS A 21 15.15 -5.14 14.36
N MET A 22 14.49 -4.78 13.27
CA MET A 22 14.17 -5.71 12.18
C MET A 22 15.38 -6.06 11.34
N LEU A 23 16.22 -5.08 10.98
CA LEU A 23 17.43 -5.29 10.18
C LEU A 23 18.34 -6.34 10.83
N ASN A 24 18.52 -6.29 12.15
CA ASN A 24 19.32 -7.27 12.89
C ASN A 24 18.75 -8.70 12.90
N LYS A 25 17.55 -8.92 12.38
CA LYS A 25 16.84 -10.22 12.43
C LYS A 25 16.49 -10.79 11.07
N VAL A 26 16.72 -10.05 9.99
CA VAL A 26 16.36 -10.47 8.63
C VAL A 26 17.62 -10.62 7.78
N ASN A 27 17.49 -11.38 6.68
CA ASN A 27 18.52 -11.43 5.66
C ASN A 27 18.70 -10.04 5.02
N GLU A 28 19.94 -9.69 4.68
CA GLU A 28 20.31 -8.43 4.03
C GLU A 28 19.53 -8.16 2.73
N ASN A 29 19.15 -9.22 2.01
CA ASN A 29 18.30 -9.12 0.83
C ASN A 29 16.98 -8.40 1.13
N LEU A 30 16.47 -8.44 2.37
CA LEU A 30 15.23 -7.79 2.80
C LEU A 30 15.42 -6.35 3.31
N TYR A 31 16.66 -5.88 3.46
CA TYR A 31 16.94 -4.50 3.90
C TYR A 31 16.25 -3.45 3.02
N PRO A 32 16.23 -3.57 1.67
CA PRO A 32 15.53 -2.60 0.81
C PRO A 32 14.05 -2.44 1.16
N ILE A 33 13.37 -3.52 1.56
CA ILE A 33 11.96 -3.44 1.96
C ILE A 33 11.81 -2.66 3.27
N ILE A 34 12.66 -2.95 4.24
CA ILE A 34 12.62 -2.26 5.54
C ILE A 34 12.91 -0.76 5.35
N LEU A 35 13.96 -0.43 4.60
CA LEU A 35 14.34 0.96 4.31
C LEU A 35 13.27 1.69 3.48
N ALA A 36 12.57 0.98 2.59
CA ALA A 36 11.45 1.53 1.84
C ALA A 36 10.29 1.92 2.77
N TYR A 37 9.92 1.07 3.73
CA TYR A 37 8.90 1.44 4.71
C TYR A 37 9.30 2.62 5.60
N VAL A 38 10.58 2.74 5.95
CA VAL A 38 11.10 3.94 6.65
C VAL A 38 10.97 5.17 5.74
N SER A 39 11.34 5.07 4.48
CA SER A 39 11.22 6.19 3.52
C SER A 39 9.76 6.62 3.33
N ALA A 40 8.84 5.66 3.27
CA ALA A 40 7.40 5.93 3.17
C ALA A 40 6.84 6.62 4.43
N SER A 41 7.38 6.37 5.62
CA SER A 41 7.00 7.12 6.83
C SER A 41 7.34 8.60 6.75
N GLN A 42 8.27 8.99 5.87
CA GLN A 42 8.62 10.38 5.57
C GLN A 42 7.94 10.90 4.30
N LYS A 43 7.01 10.14 3.71
CA LYS A 43 6.41 10.42 2.39
C LYS A 43 7.43 10.55 1.24
N ASN A 44 8.62 9.96 1.40
CA ASN A 44 9.64 9.98 0.35
C ASN A 44 9.38 8.86 -0.66
N TRP A 45 8.36 9.05 -1.49
CA TRP A 45 7.85 8.04 -2.43
C TRP A 45 8.83 7.72 -3.56
N GLU A 46 9.62 8.69 -4.01
CA GLU A 46 10.67 8.47 -5.01
C GLU A 46 11.74 7.50 -4.46
N ASN A 47 12.17 7.70 -3.21
CA ASN A 47 13.15 6.80 -2.60
C ASN A 47 12.58 5.38 -2.38
N VAL A 48 11.28 5.26 -2.06
CA VAL A 48 10.61 3.94 -1.99
C VAL A 48 10.72 3.21 -3.33
N ILE A 49 10.42 3.89 -4.43
CA ILE A 49 10.50 3.33 -5.78
C ILE A 49 11.95 2.98 -6.14
N PHE A 50 12.89 3.86 -5.84
CA PHE A 50 14.31 3.62 -6.05
C PHE A 50 14.80 2.35 -5.35
N LEU A 51 14.43 2.15 -4.08
CA LEU A 51 14.84 1.00 -3.27
C LEU A 51 14.23 -0.33 -3.75
N LEU A 52 12.99 -0.30 -4.26
CA LEU A 52 12.23 -1.53 -4.52
C LEU A 52 12.12 -1.92 -6.00
N SER A 53 11.96 -0.97 -6.92
CA SER A 53 11.57 -1.27 -8.31
C SER A 53 12.51 -2.24 -9.02
N LYS A 54 13.83 -2.10 -8.83
CA LYS A 54 14.85 -2.97 -9.44
C LYS A 54 15.06 -4.29 -8.71
N LYS A 55 14.58 -4.42 -7.48
CA LYS A 55 14.79 -5.59 -6.62
C LYS A 55 13.53 -6.44 -6.45
N ILE A 56 12.37 -5.94 -6.87
CA ILE A 56 11.08 -6.59 -6.63
C ILE A 56 11.00 -8.02 -7.19
N SER A 57 11.69 -8.28 -8.32
CA SER A 57 11.77 -9.59 -8.96
C SER A 57 12.73 -10.57 -8.28
N MET A 58 13.57 -10.10 -7.35
CA MET A 58 14.52 -10.92 -6.60
C MET A 58 13.91 -11.50 -5.32
N PHE A 59 12.76 -10.97 -4.87
CA PHE A 59 12.10 -11.48 -3.68
C PHE A 59 11.34 -12.77 -3.97
N THR A 60 11.40 -13.70 -3.03
CA THR A 60 10.61 -14.92 -3.05
C THR A 60 9.12 -14.60 -2.90
N LYS A 61 8.27 -15.54 -3.32
CA LYS A 61 6.82 -15.40 -3.20
C LYS A 61 6.38 -15.22 -1.74
N GLU A 62 7.05 -15.91 -0.81
CA GLU A 62 6.84 -15.84 0.63
C GLU A 62 7.17 -14.45 1.17
N GLU A 63 8.27 -13.85 0.72
CA GLU A 63 8.68 -12.49 1.09
C GLU A 63 7.71 -11.45 0.52
N LEU A 64 7.30 -11.59 -0.75
CA LEU A 64 6.32 -10.72 -1.39
C LEU A 64 4.98 -10.74 -0.65
N LYS A 65 4.55 -11.92 -0.18
CA LYS A 65 3.35 -12.09 0.66
C LYS A 65 3.49 -11.45 2.02
N LYS A 66 4.60 -11.73 2.71
CA LYS A 66 4.80 -11.36 4.12
C LYS A 66 5.03 -9.86 4.30
N TYR A 67 5.83 -9.26 3.42
CA TYR A 67 6.25 -7.87 3.53
C TYR A 67 5.49 -6.95 2.59
N GLU A 68 4.67 -7.48 1.67
CA GLU A 68 3.77 -6.74 0.78
C GLU A 68 4.45 -5.56 0.01
N PRO A 69 5.71 -5.67 -0.47
CA PRO A 69 6.42 -4.53 -1.09
C PRO A 69 5.74 -4.01 -2.36
N GLN A 70 4.98 -4.86 -3.07
CA GLN A 70 4.19 -4.45 -4.23
C GLN A 70 3.04 -3.51 -3.85
N LEU A 71 2.40 -3.69 -2.69
CA LEU A 71 1.37 -2.77 -2.21
C LEU A 71 2.00 -1.42 -1.86
N LEU A 72 3.19 -1.43 -1.25
CA LEU A 72 3.94 -0.21 -0.95
C LEU A 72 4.35 0.54 -2.23
N LEU A 73 4.83 -0.18 -3.25
CA LEU A 73 5.13 0.39 -4.57
C LEU A 73 3.87 0.96 -5.23
N ALA A 74 2.74 0.24 -5.19
CA ALA A 74 1.48 0.73 -5.74
C ALA A 74 1.05 2.05 -5.09
N LYS A 75 1.10 2.12 -3.76
CA LYS A 75 0.83 3.35 -2.99
C LYS A 75 1.79 4.49 -3.39
N SER A 76 3.08 4.19 -3.52
CA SER A 76 4.11 5.18 -3.87
C SER A 76 3.89 5.75 -5.27
N TYR A 77 3.67 4.88 -6.26
CA TYR A 77 3.32 5.29 -7.62
C TYR A 77 2.04 6.13 -7.65
N ARG A 78 1.01 5.74 -6.88
CA ARG A 78 -0.24 6.50 -6.75
C ARG A 78 0.00 7.91 -6.21
N HIS A 79 0.81 8.08 -5.16
CA HIS A 79 1.16 9.40 -4.63
C HIS A 79 1.90 10.29 -5.63
N LEU A 80 2.62 9.69 -6.58
CA LEU A 80 3.29 10.39 -7.68
C LEU A 80 2.46 10.47 -8.96
N LYS A 81 1.16 10.14 -8.90
CA LYS A 81 0.22 10.14 -10.04
C LYS A 81 0.59 9.18 -11.19
N ARG A 82 1.44 8.20 -10.91
CA ARG A 82 1.90 7.14 -11.83
C ARG A 82 0.94 5.95 -11.80
N TYR A 83 -0.29 6.19 -12.25
CA TYR A 83 -1.42 5.27 -12.02
C TYR A 83 -1.31 3.93 -12.75
N ASN A 84 -0.63 3.88 -13.90
CA ASN A 84 -0.43 2.64 -14.65
C ASN A 84 0.55 1.72 -13.92
N GLU A 85 1.66 2.26 -13.42
CA GLU A 85 2.62 1.51 -12.62
C GLU A 85 2.00 1.05 -11.29
N ALA A 86 1.17 1.90 -10.67
CA ALA A 86 0.41 1.51 -9.49
C ALA A 86 -0.51 0.31 -9.78
N HIS A 87 -1.25 0.35 -10.88
CA HIS A 87 -2.12 -0.75 -11.30
C HIS A 87 -1.32 -2.04 -11.54
N ASN A 88 -0.20 -1.97 -12.25
CA ASN A 88 0.64 -3.12 -12.57
C ASN A 88 1.16 -3.81 -11.30
N MET A 89 1.52 -3.05 -10.27
CA MET A 89 1.96 -3.61 -8.99
C MET A 89 0.82 -4.32 -8.24
N LEU A 90 -0.40 -3.78 -8.29
CA LEU A 90 -1.58 -4.42 -7.68
C LEU A 90 -1.92 -5.73 -8.40
N VAL A 91 -1.94 -5.73 -9.73
CA VAL A 91 -2.17 -6.95 -10.53
C VAL A 91 -1.09 -8.00 -10.24
N ALA A 92 0.18 -7.58 -10.15
CA ALA A 92 1.27 -8.49 -9.83
C ALA A 92 1.14 -9.10 -8.42
N PHE A 93 0.61 -8.35 -7.45
CA PHE A 93 0.34 -8.86 -6.11
C PHE A 93 -0.82 -9.87 -6.09
N GLU A 94 -1.92 -9.57 -6.77
CA GLU A 94 -3.11 -10.44 -6.82
C GLU A 94 -2.82 -11.81 -7.47
N LYS A 95 -1.82 -11.89 -8.38
CA LYS A 95 -1.39 -13.16 -8.99
C LYS A 95 -0.91 -14.19 -7.97
N HIS A 96 -0.34 -13.76 -6.85
CA HIS A 96 0.20 -14.68 -5.84
C HIS A 96 -0.53 -14.63 -4.49
N THR A 97 -1.29 -13.56 -4.23
CA THR A 97 -2.07 -13.36 -3.00
C THR A 97 -3.52 -13.03 -3.33
N LYS A 98 -4.42 -13.97 -3.06
CA LYS A 98 -5.86 -13.78 -3.24
C LYS A 98 -6.50 -13.16 -2.00
N ASP A 99 -7.60 -12.44 -2.20
CA ASP A 99 -8.50 -11.95 -1.14
C ASP A 99 -7.83 -11.13 -0.01
N CYS A 100 -6.74 -10.43 -0.33
CA CYS A 100 -6.08 -9.55 0.63
C CYS A 100 -6.84 -8.22 0.78
N SER A 101 -7.34 -7.95 1.99
CA SER A 101 -8.04 -6.71 2.33
C SER A 101 -7.23 -5.45 2.03
N ARG A 102 -5.91 -5.45 2.32
CA ARG A 102 -5.03 -4.31 2.04
C ARG A 102 -4.89 -4.05 0.55
N CYS A 103 -4.78 -5.10 -0.26
CA CYS A 103 -4.72 -4.97 -1.71
C CYS A 103 -6.01 -4.33 -2.25
N ARG A 104 -7.19 -4.80 -1.79
CA ARG A 104 -8.48 -4.21 -2.16
C ARG A 104 -8.60 -2.73 -1.79
N ILE A 105 -8.06 -2.33 -0.63
CA ILE A 105 -7.98 -0.92 -0.22
C ILE A 105 -7.11 -0.10 -1.18
N GLU A 106 -5.93 -0.60 -1.57
CA GLU A 106 -5.10 0.14 -2.53
C GLU A 106 -5.73 0.19 -3.94
N ILE A 107 -6.44 -0.87 -4.35
CA ILE A 107 -7.24 -0.86 -5.60
C ILE A 107 -8.34 0.21 -5.52
N SER A 108 -9.07 0.31 -4.40
CA SER A 108 -10.13 1.32 -4.26
C SER A 108 -9.56 2.73 -4.26
N HIS A 109 -8.42 2.94 -3.60
CA HIS A 109 -7.73 4.22 -3.60
C HIS A 109 -7.27 4.60 -5.00
N LEU A 110 -6.71 3.67 -5.77
CA LEU A 110 -6.33 3.92 -7.15
C LEU A 110 -7.55 4.22 -8.04
N ALA A 111 -8.66 3.50 -7.84
CA ALA A 111 -9.91 3.75 -8.57
C ALA A 111 -10.44 5.15 -8.29
N TYR A 112 -10.42 5.60 -7.03
CA TYR A 112 -10.77 6.96 -6.65
C TYR A 112 -9.92 8.01 -7.38
N GLU A 113 -8.59 7.87 -7.39
CA GLU A 113 -7.69 8.82 -8.08
C GLU A 113 -7.94 8.86 -9.60
N ARG A 114 -8.46 7.78 -10.18
CA ARG A 114 -8.85 7.69 -11.60
C ARG A 114 -10.30 8.08 -11.88
N ALA A 115 -11.00 8.65 -10.89
CA ALA A 115 -12.42 8.98 -10.95
C ALA A 115 -13.37 7.78 -11.22
N ASP A 116 -12.91 6.55 -11.00
CA ASP A 116 -13.74 5.34 -11.04
C ASP A 116 -14.40 5.13 -9.66
N TYR A 117 -15.34 6.03 -9.34
CA TYR A 117 -15.99 6.10 -8.03
C TYR A 117 -16.83 4.86 -7.72
N LYS A 118 -17.43 4.23 -8.73
CA LYS A 118 -18.18 2.98 -8.58
C LYS A 118 -17.26 1.86 -8.12
N LYS A 119 -16.13 1.66 -8.81
CA LYS A 119 -15.15 0.63 -8.42
C LYS A 119 -14.52 0.90 -7.06
N CYS A 120 -14.29 2.16 -6.69
CA CYS A 120 -13.84 2.54 -5.35
C CYS A 120 -14.80 1.98 -4.28
N ILE A 121 -16.10 2.28 -4.41
CA ILE A 121 -17.15 1.82 -3.48
C ILE A 121 -17.24 0.30 -3.45
N ASP A 122 -17.29 -0.35 -4.62
CA ASP A 122 -17.43 -1.81 -4.73
C ASP A 122 -16.27 -2.55 -4.02
N GLN A 123 -15.04 -2.08 -4.18
CA GLN A 123 -13.88 -2.68 -3.54
C GLN A 123 -13.87 -2.46 -2.03
N LEU A 124 -14.25 -1.27 -1.55
CA LEU A 124 -14.35 -0.99 -0.12
C LEU A 124 -15.47 -1.81 0.55
N ASN A 125 -16.61 -1.97 -0.12
CA ASN A 125 -17.71 -2.81 0.37
C ASN A 125 -17.32 -4.29 0.49
N LYS A 126 -16.50 -4.80 -0.43
CA LYS A 126 -15.98 -6.19 -0.36
C LYS A 126 -15.10 -6.44 0.86
N VAL A 127 -14.38 -5.42 1.35
CA VAL A 127 -13.50 -5.58 2.52
C VAL A 127 -14.28 -5.45 3.82
N PHE A 128 -15.18 -4.48 3.92
CA PHE A 128 -15.78 -4.09 5.20
C PHE A 128 -17.25 -4.48 5.35
N LYS A 129 -17.88 -5.16 4.38
CA LYS A 129 -19.28 -5.59 4.44
C LYS A 129 -20.22 -4.47 4.93
N PHE A 130 -20.01 -3.25 4.44
CA PHE A 130 -20.74 -2.01 4.82
C PHE A 130 -20.46 -1.45 6.23
N SER A 131 -19.59 -2.06 7.04
CA SER A 131 -19.15 -1.52 8.33
C SER A 131 -18.11 -0.41 8.15
N LEU A 132 -18.60 0.79 7.81
CA LEU A 132 -17.77 1.99 7.56
C LEU A 132 -16.93 2.43 8.77
N GLU A 133 -17.29 2.00 9.98
CA GLU A 133 -16.60 2.36 11.23
C GLU A 133 -15.18 1.80 11.32
N TYR A 134 -14.90 0.68 10.64
CA TYR A 134 -13.58 0.04 10.67
C TYR A 134 -12.67 0.44 9.51
N LEU A 135 -13.15 1.35 8.63
CA LEU A 135 -12.34 1.87 7.54
C LEU A 135 -11.25 2.78 8.10
N PRO A 136 -10.00 2.66 7.61
CA PRO A 136 -9.02 3.71 7.79
C PRO A 136 -9.58 5.05 7.30
N GLU A 137 -9.29 6.14 8.02
CA GLU A 137 -9.88 7.47 7.75
C GLU A 137 -9.75 7.92 6.29
N GLU A 138 -8.60 7.69 5.65
CA GLU A 138 -8.41 7.99 4.22
C GLU A 138 -9.42 7.24 3.34
N SER A 139 -9.62 5.95 3.61
CA SER A 139 -10.55 5.09 2.86
C SER A 139 -12.01 5.51 3.10
N LYS A 140 -12.35 5.86 4.34
CA LYS A 140 -13.68 6.35 4.71
C LYS A 140 -14.02 7.65 3.99
N ARG A 141 -13.09 8.61 3.96
CA ARG A 141 -13.25 9.86 3.22
C ARG A 141 -13.48 9.60 1.72
N LYS A 142 -12.64 8.79 1.09
CA LYS A 142 -12.78 8.44 -0.34
C LYS A 142 -14.09 7.75 -0.64
N TYR A 143 -14.59 6.90 0.26
CA TYR A 143 -15.90 6.25 0.11
C TYR A 143 -17.03 7.28 0.07
N ILE A 144 -17.09 8.19 1.05
CA ILE A 144 -18.15 9.20 1.17
C ILE A 144 -18.13 10.14 -0.05
N GLU A 145 -16.95 10.63 -0.43
CA GLU A 145 -16.81 11.50 -1.59
C GLU A 145 -17.22 10.80 -2.89
N SER A 146 -16.84 9.52 -3.07
CA SER A 146 -17.26 8.71 -4.22
C SER A 146 -18.78 8.56 -4.28
N LYS A 147 -19.44 8.32 -3.13
CA LYS A 147 -20.89 8.18 -3.04
C LYS A 147 -21.59 9.48 -3.46
N ASN A 148 -21.11 10.62 -2.96
CA ASN A 148 -21.66 11.93 -3.31
C ASN A 148 -21.49 12.27 -4.80
N LYS A 149 -20.40 11.80 -5.44
CA LYS A 149 -20.15 12.01 -6.87
C LYS A 149 -21.07 11.18 -7.78
N LEU A 150 -21.58 10.04 -7.32
CA LEU A 150 -22.49 9.19 -8.09
C LEU A 150 -23.97 9.56 -7.91
N GLN A 151 -24.29 10.39 -6.92
CA GLN A 151 -25.65 10.88 -6.65
C GLN A 151 -25.97 12.21 -7.34
N LYS A 152 -24.98 12.81 -8.00
CA LYS A 152 -25.11 14.02 -8.84
C LYS A 152 -25.19 13.61 -10.30
#